data_AF-A0AA90HV07-F1
#
_entry.id   AF-A0AA90HV07-F1
#
_cell.length_a   1.000
_cell.length_b   1.000
_cell.length_c   1.000
_cell.angle_alpha   90.00
_cell.angle_beta   90.00
_cell.angle_gamma   90.00
#
_symmetry.space_group_name_H-M   'P 1'
#
loop_
_entity.id
_entity.type
_entity.pdbx_description
1 polymer ?
#
loop_
_entity_poly.entity_id
_entity_poly.type
_entity_poly.pdbx_seq_one_letter_code
_entity_poly.pdbx_strand_id
1 'polypeptide(L)'
;MSNTQDKTACADLNVAKLVEDTIFWFEQRMETLNDIADSEGNVVLAGDGGEKELNDEQSRAFKAGISTAISLIGKFPLSLDRAVNPIDLDDLEA
;
A
#
# COMPACT_ATOMS: atom_id res chain seq x y z
N MET A 1 -43.84 -7.19 7.13
CA MET A 1 -42.62 -7.92 7.54
C MET A 1 -41.65 -7.83 6.37
N SER A 2 -40.68 -6.93 6.44
CA SER A 2 -39.71 -6.75 5.36
C SER A 2 -38.72 -7.91 5.38
N ASN A 3 -38.77 -8.73 4.34
CA ASN A 3 -37.78 -9.76 4.05
C ASN A 3 -36.56 -9.04 3.46
N THR A 4 -35.64 -8.57 4.31
CA THR A 4 -34.28 -8.26 3.88
C THR A 4 -33.60 -9.60 3.63
N GLN A 5 -33.70 -10.11 2.41
CA GLN A 5 -32.77 -11.13 1.94
C GLN A 5 -31.38 -10.50 2.01
N ASP A 6 -30.52 -11.00 2.89
CA ASP A 6 -29.09 -10.79 2.82
C ASP A 6 -28.63 -11.22 1.42
N LYS A 7 -28.40 -10.24 0.55
CA LYS A 7 -27.81 -10.46 -0.76
C LYS A 7 -26.31 -10.54 -0.56
N THR A 8 -25.85 -11.67 -0.06
CA THR A 8 -24.41 -11.95 0.02
C THR A 8 -23.86 -12.01 -1.40
N ALA A 9 -23.01 -11.06 -1.77
CA ALA A 9 -22.25 -11.13 -3.00
C ALA A 9 -21.11 -12.14 -2.80
N CYS A 10 -21.12 -13.24 -3.55
CA CYS A 10 -20.03 -14.21 -3.55
C CYS A 10 -19.07 -13.88 -4.69
N ALA A 11 -17.81 -13.61 -4.36
CA ALA A 11 -16.73 -13.55 -5.33
C ALA A 11 -16.31 -14.98 -5.72
N ASP A 12 -15.93 -15.17 -6.98
CA ASP A 12 -15.29 -16.42 -7.43
C ASP A 12 -13.95 -16.62 -6.70
N LEU A 13 -13.55 -17.87 -6.47
CA LEU A 13 -12.26 -18.21 -5.85
C LEU A 13 -11.09 -17.55 -6.58
N ASN A 14 -11.16 -17.42 -7.91
CA ASN A 14 -10.12 -16.76 -8.69
C ASN A 14 -10.01 -15.27 -8.38
N VAL A 15 -11.12 -14.62 -8.05
CA VAL A 15 -11.15 -13.20 -7.65
C VAL A 15 -10.58 -13.04 -6.24
N ALA A 16 -10.96 -13.91 -5.30
CA ALA A 16 -10.39 -13.89 -3.95
C ALA A 16 -8.86 -14.08 -3.98
N LYS A 17 -8.39 -15.04 -4.77
CA LYS A 17 -6.95 -15.29 -4.97
C LYS A 17 -6.23 -14.09 -5.58
N LEU A 18 -6.84 -13.43 -6.58
CA LEU A 18 -6.25 -12.22 -7.15
C LEU A 18 -6.07 -11.10 -6.11
N VAL A 19 -7.03 -10.97 -5.18
CA VAL A 19 -6.93 -9.99 -4.09
C VAL A 19 -5.81 -10.38 -3.11
N GLU A 20 -5.69 -11.66 -2.74
CA GLU A 20 -4.58 -12.17 -1.90
C GLU A 20 -3.21 -11.89 -2.54
N ASP A 21 -3.04 -12.24 -3.82
CA ASP A 21 -1.79 -12.01 -4.56
C ASP A 21 -1.45 -10.51 -4.61
N THR A 22 -2.46 -9.65 -4.72
CA THR A 22 -2.29 -8.19 -4.75
C THR A 22 -1.89 -7.64 -3.37
N ILE A 23 -2.51 -8.13 -2.29
CA ILE A 23 -2.16 -7.77 -0.91
C ILE A 23 -0.70 -8.13 -0.65
N PHE A 24 -0.32 -9.37 -0.96
CA PHE A 24 1.05 -9.84 -0.77
C PHE A 24 2.07 -9.03 -1.57
N TRP A 25 1.77 -8.74 -2.84
CA TRP A 25 2.62 -7.88 -3.66
C TRP A 25 2.80 -6.49 -3.04
N PHE A 26 1.71 -5.90 -2.51
CA PHE A 26 1.76 -4.59 -1.86
C PHE A 26 2.61 -4.63 -0.59
N GLU A 27 2.40 -5.60 0.29
CA GLU A 27 3.15 -5.75 1.53
C GLU A 27 4.66 -5.88 1.29
N GLN A 28 5.07 -6.67 0.28
CA GLN A 28 6.49 -6.76 -0.10
C GLN A 28 7.08 -5.42 -0.54
N ARG A 29 6.31 -4.61 -1.29
CA ARG A 29 6.77 -3.27 -1.71
C ARG A 29 6.87 -2.33 -0.52
N MET A 30 5.93 -2.43 0.42
CA MET A 30 5.97 -1.65 1.65
C MET A 30 7.18 -2.01 2.50
N GLU A 31 7.49 -3.29 2.65
CA GLU A 31 8.71 -3.76 3.33
C GLU A 31 9.96 -3.15 2.69
N THR A 32 10.09 -3.26 1.36
CA THR A 32 11.21 -2.67 0.61
C THR A 32 11.35 -1.15 0.84
N LEU A 33 10.23 -0.43 0.86
CA LEU A 33 10.24 1.02 1.10
C LEU A 33 10.61 1.37 2.55
N ASN A 34 10.15 0.59 3.54
CA ASN A 34 10.56 0.77 4.93
C ASN A 34 12.06 0.52 5.10
N ASP A 35 12.61 -0.53 4.48
CA ASP A 35 14.04 -0.82 4.51
C ASP A 35 14.87 0.36 3.95
N ILE A 36 14.41 0.98 2.86
CA ILE A 36 15.06 2.17 2.30
C ILE A 36 14.99 3.35 3.27
N ALA A 37 13.81 3.59 3.86
CA ALA A 37 13.61 4.69 4.80
C ALA A 37 14.49 4.56 6.06
N ASP A 38 14.64 3.33 6.57
CA ASP A 38 15.39 3.02 7.79
C ASP A 38 16.88 2.69 7.54
N SER A 39 17.29 2.57 6.27
CA SER A 39 18.68 2.29 5.92
C SER A 39 19.66 3.33 6.47
N GLU A 40 20.87 2.89 6.82
CA GLU A 40 21.99 3.78 7.09
C GLU A 40 22.69 4.18 5.79
N GLY A 41 23.14 5.43 5.69
CA GLY A 41 23.91 5.93 4.54
C GLY A 41 23.10 6.71 3.49
N ASN A 42 23.78 7.04 2.39
CA ASN A 42 23.23 7.83 1.29
C ASN A 42 22.44 6.98 0.30
N VAL A 43 21.41 7.59 -0.27
CA VAL A 43 20.52 6.96 -1.24
C VAL A 43 21.18 6.99 -2.62
N VAL A 44 21.22 5.85 -3.30
CA VAL A 44 21.63 5.76 -4.70
C VAL A 44 20.41 5.50 -5.58
N LEU A 45 20.19 6.38 -6.55
CA LEU A 45 19.13 6.23 -7.55
C LEU A 45 19.70 5.56 -8.80
N ALA A 46 19.19 4.38 -9.13
CA ALA A 46 19.50 3.73 -10.41
C ALA A 46 18.63 4.31 -11.53
N GLY A 47 19.23 4.55 -12.71
CA GLY A 47 18.51 4.98 -13.91
C GLY A 47 19.26 4.60 -15.19
N ASP A 48 18.62 4.82 -16.34
CA ASP A 48 19.15 4.44 -17.66
C ASP A 48 20.51 5.06 -18.00
N GLY A 49 20.91 6.13 -17.32
CA GLY A 49 22.20 6.81 -17.46
C GLY A 49 23.26 6.44 -16.42
N GLY A 50 22.98 5.47 -15.56
CA GLY A 50 23.85 5.05 -14.45
C GLY A 50 23.30 5.41 -13.07
N GLU A 51 24.10 5.12 -12.06
CA GLU A 51 23.76 5.35 -10.65
C GLU A 51 24.07 6.80 -10.24
N LYS A 52 23.14 7.41 -9.50
CA LYS A 52 23.32 8.74 -8.92
C LYS A 52 23.18 8.65 -7.40
N GLU A 53 24.30 8.83 -6.70
CA GLU A 53 24.31 8.99 -5.25
C GLU A 53 23.80 10.38 -4.87
N LEU A 54 22.83 10.42 -3.95
CA LEU A 54 22.31 11.64 -3.35
C LEU A 54 23.22 12.08 -2.20
N ASN A 55 23.41 13.39 -2.03
CA ASN A 55 24.12 13.91 -0.86
C ASN A 55 23.30 13.73 0.42
N ASP A 56 23.91 14.02 1.58
CA ASP A 56 23.29 13.79 2.90
C ASP A 56 21.96 14.54 3.11
N GLU A 57 21.80 15.74 2.56
CA GLU A 57 20.55 16.50 2.66
C GLU A 57 19.47 15.90 1.76
N GLN A 58 19.81 15.59 0.50
CA GLN A 58 18.92 14.96 -0.46
C GLN A 58 18.48 13.57 -0.01
N SER A 59 19.40 12.77 0.53
CA SER A 59 19.14 11.44 1.08
C SER A 59 18.16 11.51 2.26
N ARG A 60 18.37 12.45 3.19
CA ARG A 60 17.44 12.66 4.32
C ARG A 60 16.05 13.09 3.84
N ALA A 61 15.98 14.04 2.91
CA ALA A 61 14.71 14.49 2.36
C ALA A 61 13.97 13.36 1.62
N PHE A 62 14.70 12.55 0.86
CA PHE A 62 14.15 11.39 0.15
C PHE A 62 13.58 10.35 1.12
N LYS A 63 14.35 9.95 2.15
CA LYS A 63 13.90 9.01 3.18
C LYS A 63 12.68 9.54 3.94
N ALA A 64 12.70 10.80 4.35
CA ALA A 64 11.55 11.44 5.00
C ALA A 64 10.29 11.47 4.10
N GLY A 65 10.48 11.70 2.80
CA GLY A 65 9.41 11.62 1.80
C GLY A 65 8.79 10.23 1.72
N ILE A 66 9.62 9.17 1.68
CA ILE A 66 9.15 7.79 1.72
C ILE A 66 8.40 7.51 3.02
N SER A 67 8.97 7.81 4.19
CA SER A 67 8.29 7.58 5.48
C SER A 67 6.94 8.28 5.55
N THR A 68 6.85 9.50 5.01
CA THR A 68 5.59 10.26 4.93
C THR A 68 4.58 9.53 4.04
N ALA A 69 4.98 9.09 2.84
CA ALA A 69 4.11 8.33 1.95
C ALA A 69 3.63 7.03 2.61
N ILE A 70 4.53 6.26 3.24
CA ILE A 70 4.19 5.05 3.99
C ILE A 70 3.16 5.35 5.09
N SER A 71 3.31 6.45 5.82
CA SER A 71 2.37 6.83 6.89
C SER A 71 0.96 7.15 6.38
N LEU A 72 0.85 7.71 5.17
CA LEU A 72 -0.42 8.15 4.58
C LEU A 72 -1.13 7.00 3.85
N ILE A 73 -0.39 6.19 3.10
CA ILE A 73 -0.96 5.21 2.16
C ILE A 73 -0.35 3.81 2.30
N GLY A 74 0.49 3.55 3.29
CA GLY A 74 1.22 2.29 3.44
C GLY A 74 0.40 1.11 3.96
N LYS A 75 -0.92 1.26 4.04
CA LYS A 75 -1.85 0.17 4.36
C LYS A 75 -2.66 -0.15 3.12
N PHE A 76 -2.70 -1.42 2.75
CA PHE A 76 -3.56 -1.84 1.65
C PHE A 76 -5.02 -1.54 2.02
N PRO A 77 -5.82 -0.95 1.13
CA PRO A 77 -7.17 -0.47 1.44
C PRO A 77 -8.19 -1.61 1.61
N LEU A 78 -7.78 -2.87 1.45
CA LEU A 78 -8.61 -4.06 1.63
C LEU A 78 -7.94 -5.01 2.61
N SER A 79 -8.71 -5.71 3.41
CA SER A 79 -8.22 -6.76 4.30
C SER A 79 -9.16 -7.95 4.20
N LEU A 80 -8.62 -9.13 3.90
CA LEU A 80 -9.38 -10.38 3.83
C LEU A 80 -9.57 -11.03 5.21
N ASP A 81 -8.72 -10.69 6.16
CA ASP A 81 -8.71 -11.25 7.52
C ASP A 81 -9.52 -10.43 8.53
N ARG A 82 -9.95 -9.23 8.16
CA ARG A 82 -10.68 -8.31 9.04
C ARG A 82 -12.08 -8.10 8.49
N ALA A 83 -13.08 -8.17 9.36
CA ALA A 83 -14.40 -7.64 9.05
C ALA A 83 -14.24 -6.15 8.74
N VAL A 84 -14.29 -5.81 7.45
CA VAL A 84 -14.35 -4.44 6.99
C VAL A 84 -15.69 -3.90 7.44
N ASN A 85 -15.69 -2.85 8.27
CA ASN A 85 -16.87 -2.00 8.34
C ASN A 85 -17.13 -1.52 6.91
N PRO A 86 -18.37 -1.62 6.40
CA PRO A 86 -18.70 -1.18 5.05
C PRO A 86 -18.12 0.21 4.84
N ILE A 87 -17.31 0.36 3.79
CA ILE A 87 -16.93 1.68 3.30
C ILE A 87 -18.24 2.32 2.85
N ASP A 88 -18.62 3.41 3.52
CA ASP A 88 -19.78 4.18 3.11
C ASP A 88 -19.41 4.87 1.79
N LEU A 89 -19.91 4.34 0.68
CA LEU A 89 -19.63 4.89 -0.65
C LEU A 89 -20.35 6.23 -0.85
N ASP A 90 -21.33 6.55 -0.01
CA ASP A 90 -22.01 7.85 -0.02
C ASP A 90 -21.10 8.98 0.50
N ASP A 91 -20.04 8.67 1.26
CA ASP A 91 -19.04 9.64 1.73
C ASP A 91 -17.99 10.00 0.67
N LEU A 92 -17.96 9.30 -0.47
CA LEU A 92 -17.02 9.54 -1.59
C LEU A 92 -17.60 10.42 -2.71
N GLU A 93 -18.89 10.76 -2.65
CA GLU A 93 -19.57 11.63 -3.62
C GLU A 93 -19.85 13.06 -3.11
N ALA A 94 -19.13 13.54 -2.08
CA ALA A 94 -19.27 14.90 -1.52
C ALA A 94 -18.16 15.88 -1.93
#